data_AF-A0A060CI42-F1
#
_entry.id   AF-A0A060CI42-F1
#
_cell.length_a   1.000
_cell.length_b   1.000
_cell.length_c   1.000
_cell.angle_alpha   90.00
_cell.angle_beta   90.00
_cell.angle_gamma   90.00
#
_symmetry.space_group_name_H-M   'P 1'
#
loop_
_entity.id
_entity.type
_entity.pdbx_description
1 polymer ?
#
loop_
_entity_poly.entity_id
_entity_poly.type
_entity_poly.pdbx_seq_one_letter_code
_entity_poly.pdbx_strand_id
1 'polypeptide(L)'
;MHKPAFLITIDTEGDNLWQKHDSITTENARYLPRFQQLCEKYGFKPVYLTNYEMAIDPAYIEFAKDVIARGTAEIGMHLHAWNSPPTDPLTDDDWRHKPYLIEY
;
A
#
# COMPACT_ATOMS: atom_id res chain seq x y z
N MET A 1 -20.12 -28.64 -4.00
CA MET A 1 -18.91 -28.36 -3.20
C MET A 1 -18.47 -26.94 -3.47
N HIS A 2 -18.27 -26.12 -2.42
CA HIS A 2 -17.78 -24.76 -2.60
C HIS A 2 -16.27 -24.83 -2.85
N LYS A 3 -15.77 -24.15 -3.89
CA LYS A 3 -14.32 -24.06 -4.10
C LYS A 3 -13.72 -23.13 -3.04
N PRO A 4 -12.51 -23.41 -2.53
CA PRO A 4 -11.83 -22.49 -1.62
C PRO A 4 -11.55 -21.17 -2.32
N ALA A 5 -11.66 -20.07 -1.59
CA ALA A 5 -11.22 -18.76 -2.06
C ALA A 5 -9.69 -18.66 -1.97
N PHE A 6 -9.07 -18.05 -2.96
CA PHE A 6 -7.65 -17.70 -2.96
C PHE A 6 -7.53 -16.22 -3.31
N LEU A 7 -7.00 -15.43 -2.38
CA LEU A 7 -6.90 -13.98 -2.49
C LEU A 7 -5.42 -13.60 -2.37
N ILE A 8 -5.01 -12.61 -3.16
CA ILE A 8 -3.67 -12.04 -3.11
C ILE A 8 -3.84 -10.59 -2.70
N THR A 9 -3.23 -10.21 -1.57
CA THR A 9 -3.09 -8.82 -1.16
C THR A 9 -1.62 -8.44 -1.12
N ILE A 10 -1.32 -7.19 -1.44
CA ILE A 10 0.02 -6.61 -1.33
C ILE A 10 -0.09 -5.34 -0.51
N ASP A 11 0.58 -5.30 0.64
CA ASP A 11 0.72 -4.09 1.43
C ASP A 11 1.75 -3.21 0.73
N THR A 12 1.24 -2.19 0.04
CA THR A 12 2.04 -1.21 -0.67
C THR A 12 2.36 -0.08 0.30
N GLU A 13 3.57 -0.15 0.83
CA GLU A 13 4.14 0.80 1.81
C GLU A 13 5.39 1.49 1.28
N GLY A 14 5.83 2.57 1.92
CA GLY A 14 7.11 3.21 1.63
C GLY A 14 8.33 2.32 1.92
N ASP A 15 9.43 2.63 1.24
CA ASP A 15 10.69 1.89 1.36
C ASP A 15 11.21 1.94 2.80
N ASN A 16 11.41 0.75 3.39
CA ASN A 16 11.94 0.60 4.75
C ASN A 16 11.18 1.43 5.81
N LEU A 17 9.86 1.61 5.63
CA LEU A 17 9.00 2.43 6.50
C LEU A 17 9.16 2.10 7.99
N TRP A 18 9.47 0.84 8.30
CA TRP A 18 9.61 0.37 9.68
C TRP A 18 10.94 0.73 10.34
N GLN A 19 11.95 1.18 9.58
CA GLN A 19 13.32 1.44 10.04
C GLN A 19 13.83 2.88 9.80
N LYS A 20 13.27 3.62 8.84
CA LYS A 20 13.79 4.93 8.43
C LYS A 20 12.75 6.04 8.64
N HIS A 21 13.12 7.07 9.40
CA HIS A 21 12.20 8.13 9.85
C HIS A 21 12.37 9.46 9.11
N ASP A 22 13.58 9.75 8.61
CA ASP A 22 13.90 11.11 8.10
C ASP A 22 13.37 11.39 6.70
N SER A 23 13.14 10.34 5.91
CA SER A 23 12.63 10.43 4.54
C SER A 23 12.05 9.08 4.11
N ILE A 24 10.77 9.07 3.74
CA ILE A 24 10.12 7.89 3.17
C ILE A 24 10.21 8.00 1.65
N THR A 25 10.83 7.01 1.02
CA THR A 25 10.89 6.90 -0.44
C THR A 25 9.91 5.82 -0.92
N THR A 26 9.61 5.80 -2.20
CA THR A 26 8.60 4.92 -2.83
C THR A 26 9.17 4.26 -4.09
N GLU A 27 10.48 4.00 -4.11
CA GLU A 27 11.16 3.39 -5.27
C GLU A 27 10.65 1.97 -5.55
N ASN A 28 10.16 1.27 -4.51
CA ASN A 28 9.47 0.00 -4.65
C ASN A 28 8.22 0.06 -5.57
N ALA A 29 7.55 1.21 -5.71
CA ALA A 29 6.37 1.38 -6.57
C ALA A 29 6.66 0.98 -8.03
N ARG A 30 7.88 1.28 -8.50
CA ARG A 30 8.35 0.96 -9.86
C ARG A 30 8.42 -0.54 -10.15
N TYR A 31 8.39 -1.38 -9.12
CA TYR A 31 8.46 -2.83 -9.24
C TYR A 31 7.08 -3.50 -9.22
N LEU A 32 5.99 -2.79 -8.91
CA LEU A 32 4.64 -3.35 -8.91
C LEU A 32 4.17 -3.88 -10.28
N PRO A 33 4.49 -3.23 -11.43
CA PRO A 33 4.06 -3.72 -12.74
C PRO A 33 4.51 -5.15 -13.05
N ARG A 34 5.72 -5.55 -12.61
CA ARG A 34 6.23 -6.92 -12.88
C ARG A 34 5.41 -7.98 -12.15
N PHE A 35 4.94 -7.67 -10.94
CA PHE A 35 4.11 -8.58 -10.16
C PHE A 35 2.68 -8.60 -10.69
N GLN A 36 2.14 -7.45 -11.08
CA GLN A 36 0.85 -7.35 -11.74
C GLN A 36 0.79 -8.20 -13.02
N GLN A 37 1.81 -8.10 -13.87
CA GLN A 37 1.91 -8.93 -15.08
C GLN A 37 1.95 -10.43 -14.77
N LEU A 38 2.59 -10.83 -13.67
CA LEU A 38 2.60 -12.21 -13.21
C LEU A 38 1.20 -12.65 -12.77
N CYS A 39 0.48 -11.84 -11.98
CA CYS A 39 -0.90 -12.13 -11.59
C CYS A 39 -1.81 -12.28 -12.81
N GLU A 40 -1.74 -11.34 -13.76
CA GLU A 40 -2.53 -11.36 -14.99
C GLU A 40 -2.25 -12.60 -15.84
N LYS A 41 -0.98 -13.01 -15.96
CA LYS A 41 -0.59 -14.24 -16.67
C LYS A 41 -1.29 -15.48 -16.13
N TYR A 42 -1.58 -15.53 -14.83
CA TYR A 42 -2.25 -16.64 -14.17
C TYR A 42 -3.74 -16.38 -13.88
N GLY A 43 -4.30 -15.27 -14.39
CA GLY A 43 -5.71 -14.92 -14.21
C GLY A 43 -6.10 -14.46 -12.80
N PHE A 44 -5.13 -14.01 -12.00
CA PHE A 44 -5.39 -13.46 -10.67
C PHE A 44 -5.59 -11.94 -10.71
N LYS A 45 -6.51 -11.46 -9.86
CA LYS A 45 -6.79 -10.04 -9.62
C LYS A 45 -6.33 -9.69 -8.19
N PRO A 46 -5.11 -9.16 -7.99
CA PRO A 46 -4.62 -8.82 -6.66
C PRO A 46 -5.31 -7.56 -6.12
N VAL A 47 -5.24 -7.38 -4.80
CA VAL A 47 -5.61 -6.13 -4.12
C VAL A 47 -4.34 -5.47 -3.59
N TYR A 48 -4.09 -4.22 -3.97
CA TYR A 48 -2.99 -3.43 -3.42
C TYR A 48 -3.53 -2.58 -2.26
N LEU A 49 -3.07 -2.85 -1.04
CA LEU A 49 -3.44 -2.11 0.15
C LEU A 49 -2.46 -0.94 0.32
N THR A 50 -2.94 0.28 0.09
CA THR A 50 -2.12 1.48 -0.10
C THR A 50 -2.04 2.32 1.16
N ASN A 51 -0.83 2.67 1.57
CA ASN A 51 -0.60 3.66 2.61
C ASN A 51 -0.37 5.08 2.04
N TYR A 52 -0.23 6.07 2.91
CA TYR A 52 -0.26 7.48 2.50
C TYR A 52 0.83 7.86 1.50
N GLU A 53 2.09 7.50 1.75
CA GLU A 53 3.20 7.83 0.85
C GLU A 53 3.04 7.20 -0.53
N MET A 54 2.48 5.99 -0.60
CA MET A 54 2.18 5.33 -1.88
C MET A 54 1.00 6.00 -2.58
N ALA A 55 -0.01 6.44 -1.83
CA ALA A 55 -1.18 7.12 -2.37
C ALA A 55 -0.85 8.48 -3.03
N ILE A 56 0.27 9.11 -2.66
CA ILE A 56 0.75 10.37 -3.24
C ILE A 56 1.91 10.19 -4.23
N ASP A 57 2.41 8.97 -4.42
CA ASP A 57 3.51 8.69 -5.35
C ASP A 57 3.02 8.74 -6.81
N PRO A 58 3.64 9.54 -7.69
CA PRO A 58 3.20 9.66 -9.09
C PRO A 58 3.24 8.35 -9.87
N ALA A 59 4.25 7.48 -9.65
CA ALA A 59 4.38 6.22 -10.37
C ALA A 59 3.35 5.20 -9.88
N TYR A 60 3.06 5.18 -8.58
CA TYR A 60 1.99 4.40 -8.00
C TYR A 60 0.62 4.85 -8.51
N ILE A 61 0.37 6.16 -8.58
CA ILE A 61 -0.90 6.70 -9.12
C ILE A 61 -1.09 6.28 -10.58
N GLU A 62 -0.04 6.34 -11.40
CA GLU A 62 -0.08 5.87 -12.79
C GLU A 62 -0.41 4.37 -12.85
N PHE A 63 0.30 3.55 -12.07
CA PHE A 63 0.07 2.12 -11.95
C PHE A 63 -1.37 1.79 -11.52
N ALA A 64 -1.85 2.43 -10.45
CA ALA A 64 -3.17 2.22 -9.87
C ALA A 64 -4.28 2.57 -10.87
N LYS A 65 -4.13 3.69 -11.60
CA LYS A 65 -5.08 4.09 -12.65
C LYS A 65 -5.15 3.06 -13.77
N ASP A 66 -4.01 2.53 -14.22
CA ASP A 66 -3.97 1.50 -15.26
C ASP A 66 -4.71 0.22 -14.83
N VAL A 67 -4.35 -0.35 -13.68
CA VAL A 67 -4.94 -1.63 -13.23
C VAL A 67 -6.43 -1.51 -12.90
N ILE A 68 -6.88 -0.35 -12.41
CA ILE A 68 -8.31 -0.05 -12.23
C ILE A 68 -9.00 0.02 -13.59
N ALA A 69 -8.46 0.78 -14.53
CA ALA A 69 -9.06 0.96 -15.86
C ALA A 69 -9.18 -0.36 -16.64
N ARG A 70 -8.20 -1.26 -16.48
CA ARG A 70 -8.20 -2.60 -17.08
C ARG A 70 -8.99 -3.63 -16.27
N GLY A 71 -9.44 -3.29 -15.05
CA GLY A 71 -10.14 -4.22 -14.16
C GLY A 71 -9.27 -5.39 -13.67
N THR A 72 -7.94 -5.24 -13.71
CA THR A 72 -6.98 -6.32 -13.42
C THR A 72 -6.44 -6.31 -12.00
N ALA A 73 -6.77 -5.30 -11.19
CA ALA A 73 -6.52 -5.28 -9.75
C ALA A 73 -7.56 -4.42 -9.01
N GLU A 74 -7.46 -4.38 -7.68
CA GLU A 74 -8.22 -3.48 -6.80
C GLU A 74 -7.25 -2.69 -5.92
N ILE A 75 -7.67 -1.51 -5.47
CA ILE A 75 -6.91 -0.66 -4.56
C ILE A 75 -7.71 -0.55 -3.25
N GLY A 76 -7.08 -0.90 -2.14
CA GLY A 76 -7.64 -0.82 -0.78
C GLY A 76 -6.80 0.08 0.12
N MET A 77 -7.31 0.40 1.31
CA MET A 77 -6.59 1.23 2.28
C MET A 77 -5.66 0.43 3.19
N HIS A 78 -4.48 0.97 3.50
CA HIS A 78 -3.53 0.47 4.49
C HIS A 78 -3.01 1.65 5.34
N LEU A 79 -3.86 2.17 6.22
CA LEU A 79 -3.57 3.42 6.92
C LEU A 79 -2.67 3.19 8.14
N HIS A 80 -1.76 4.14 8.37
CA HIS A 80 -0.89 4.21 9.56
C HIS A 80 -1.22 5.46 10.36
N ALA A 81 -1.48 5.34 11.66
CA ALA A 81 -1.86 6.49 12.48
C ALA A 81 -0.75 7.56 12.54
N TRP A 82 0.52 7.13 12.54
CA TRP A 82 1.68 8.01 12.61
C TRP A 82 2.07 8.70 11.29
N ASN A 83 1.46 8.31 10.16
CA ASN A 83 1.86 8.80 8.83
C ASN A 83 0.68 8.99 7.85
N SER A 84 -0.55 9.12 8.34
CA SER A 84 -1.74 9.41 7.51
C SER A 84 -2.34 10.75 7.93
N PRO A 85 -2.37 11.77 7.06
CA PRO A 85 -2.93 13.08 7.42
C PRO A 85 -4.42 13.03 7.83
N PRO A 86 -4.86 13.91 8.73
CA PRO A 86 -4.05 14.88 9.48
C PRO A 86 -3.12 14.19 10.50
N THR A 87 -1.91 14.72 10.67
CA THR A 87 -0.91 14.17 11.60
C THR A 87 -0.96 14.92 12.93
N ASP A 88 -1.78 14.43 13.85
CA ASP A 88 -1.76 14.87 15.25
C ASP A 88 -0.90 13.89 16.07
N PRO A 89 0.00 14.35 16.96
CA PRO A 89 0.79 13.45 17.79
C PRO A 89 -0.09 12.64 18.75
N LEU A 90 0.02 11.31 18.71
CA LEU A 90 -0.71 10.40 19.62
C LEU A 90 0.15 9.98 20.83
N THR A 91 1.47 10.05 20.69
CA THR A 91 2.49 9.75 21.70
C THR A 91 3.58 10.83 21.71
N ASP A 92 4.59 10.66 22.58
CA ASP A 92 5.80 11.48 22.57
C ASP A 92 6.74 11.18 21.39
N ASP A 93 6.56 10.04 20.70
CA ASP A 93 7.31 9.63 19.51
C ASP A 93 6.53 8.57 18.71
N ASP A 94 5.62 9.00 17.84
CA ASP A 94 4.74 8.10 17.07
C ASP A 94 5.50 7.19 16.09
N TRP A 95 6.66 7.62 15.64
CA TRP A 95 7.53 6.84 14.75
C TRP A 95 8.17 5.64 15.47
N ARG A 96 8.45 5.81 16.76
CA ARG A 96 8.92 4.74 17.64
C ARG A 96 7.77 3.86 18.13
N HIS A 97 6.67 4.46 18.58
CA HIS A 97 5.59 3.73 19.25
C HIS A 97 4.58 3.12 18.29
N LYS A 98 4.47 3.65 17.07
CA LYS A 98 3.61 3.14 15.99
C LYS A 98 2.17 2.91 16.47
N PRO A 99 1.51 3.98 16.94
CA PRO A 99 0.17 3.89 17.49
C PRO A 99 -0.82 3.31 16.48
N TYR A 100 -1.85 2.65 17.00
CA TYR A 100 -2.95 2.13 16.21
C TYR A 100 -3.92 3.24 15.83
N LEU A 101 -4.61 3.06 14.70
CA LEU A 101 -5.64 3.99 14.21
C LEU A 101 -6.82 4.22 15.17
N ILE A 102 -6.96 3.42 16.23
CA ILE A 102 -8.03 3.56 17.23
C ILE A 102 -7.61 4.40 18.44
N GLU A 103 -6.38 4.93 18.45
CA GLU A 103 -5.80 5.66 19.58
C GLU A 103 -5.92 7.19 19.45
N TYR A 104 -6.77 7.68 18.52
CA TYR A 104 -7.20 9.08 18.44
C TYR A 104 -8.14 9.48 19.58
#